data_AF-A0A8K0RTI3-F1
#
_entry.id   AF-A0A8K0RTI3-F1
#
_cell.length_a   1.000
_cell.length_b   1.000
_cell.length_c   1.000
_cell.angle_alpha   90.00
_cell.angle_beta   90.00
_cell.angle_gamma   90.00
#
_symmetry.space_group_name_H-M   'P 1'
#
loop_
_entity.id
_entity.type
_entity.pdbx_description
1 polymer ?
#
loop_
_entity_poly.entity_id
_entity_poly.type
_entity_poly.pdbx_seq_one_letter_code
_entity_poly.pdbx_strand_id
1 'polypeptide(L)'
;MHTPSFVELNQLQGAHYTILAGALRNILNTDIALTIYAQIIDGLPTADVIIQSTITKPLCDGVLEKAKEFRANFAMGDVKVDLEKVDRYKKTDPSSRSFGLRLIEMTACALHQIGVLLSRVEKLHDSSTTNGYDIEGTTKWERPPRPYPHGIDDIVGYWAENRILGGVALVDRSQSWEADDEPNVYFICTRANVTFRVCQLSDDQQSALLAFLLADSEDASALYPLPILPGPQNRQRIDPSEAIPIHKVHRDEWERNPPQPKLRMQRLLRSRAKNSLDYPEMDVDEEIERLNRM
;
A
#
# COMPACT_ATOMS: atom_id res chain seq x y z
N MET A 1 -24.90 2.41 -7.60
CA MET A 1 -23.51 2.74 -7.19
C MET A 1 -23.50 2.76 -5.68
N HIS A 2 -22.63 1.98 -5.05
CA HIS A 2 -22.55 1.88 -3.60
C HIS A 2 -21.68 3.03 -3.08
N THR A 3 -22.27 3.94 -2.31
CA THR A 3 -21.46 4.89 -1.53
C THR A 3 -20.87 4.09 -0.37
N PRO A 4 -19.54 4.04 -0.21
CA PRO A 4 -18.93 3.29 0.89
C PRO A 4 -19.46 3.78 2.23
N SER A 5 -19.97 2.85 3.03
CA SER A 5 -20.35 3.12 4.42
C SER A 5 -19.15 2.83 5.30
N PHE A 6 -18.65 3.83 6.03
CA PHE A 6 -17.48 3.65 6.88
C PHE A 6 -17.88 3.40 8.34
N VAL A 7 -17.20 2.45 8.98
CA VAL A 7 -17.38 2.10 10.38
C VAL A 7 -16.06 2.07 11.13
N GLU A 8 -16.10 2.39 12.42
CA GLU A 8 -14.94 2.37 13.31
C GLU A 8 -14.50 0.94 13.61
N LEU A 9 -13.20 0.69 13.74
CA LEU A 9 -12.69 -0.66 13.99
C LEU A 9 -12.97 -1.17 15.42
N ASN A 10 -13.38 -0.28 16.34
CA ASN A 10 -13.86 -0.66 17.67
C ASN A 10 -15.15 -1.51 17.64
N GLN A 11 -15.83 -1.60 16.49
CA GLN A 11 -16.98 -2.48 16.30
C GLN A 11 -16.60 -3.95 16.07
N LEU A 12 -15.31 -4.25 15.90
CA LEU A 12 -14.82 -5.62 15.95
C LEU A 12 -14.89 -6.13 17.40
N GLN A 13 -15.11 -7.43 17.56
CA GLN A 13 -15.21 -8.07 18.87
C GLN A 13 -14.38 -9.35 18.90
N GLY A 14 -14.01 -9.80 20.10
CA GLY A 14 -13.34 -11.07 20.31
C GLY A 14 -12.01 -11.19 19.56
N ALA A 15 -11.77 -12.37 18.96
CA ALA A 15 -10.52 -12.71 18.30
C ALA A 15 -10.16 -11.75 17.15
N HIS A 16 -11.12 -11.37 16.31
CA HIS A 16 -10.88 -10.45 15.18
C HIS A 16 -10.37 -9.08 15.64
N TYR A 17 -10.91 -8.55 16.75
CA TYR A 17 -10.41 -7.29 17.32
C TYR A 17 -8.98 -7.47 17.84
N THR A 18 -8.75 -8.48 18.67
CA THR A 18 -7.45 -8.71 19.31
C THR A 18 -6.34 -8.93 18.28
N ILE A 19 -6.61 -9.72 17.25
CA ILE A 19 -5.65 -10.04 16.19
C ILE A 19 -5.32 -8.79 15.36
N LEU A 20 -6.34 -8.05 14.89
CA LEU A 20 -6.11 -6.84 14.10
C LEU A 20 -5.40 -5.74 14.92
N ALA A 21 -5.77 -5.56 16.19
CA ALA A 21 -5.10 -4.62 17.08
C ALA A 21 -3.63 -5.01 17.31
N GLY A 22 -3.35 -6.30 17.47
CA GLY A 22 -1.99 -6.84 17.56
C GLY A 22 -1.18 -6.57 16.28
N ALA A 23 -1.74 -6.87 15.12
CA ALA A 23 -1.13 -6.64 13.82
C ALA A 23 -0.78 -5.15 13.60
N LEU A 24 -1.70 -4.24 13.94
CA LEU A 24 -1.47 -2.80 13.84
C LEU A 24 -0.42 -2.32 14.82
N ARG A 25 -0.44 -2.81 16.07
CA ARG A 25 0.61 -2.51 17.05
C ARG A 25 1.98 -2.96 16.55
N ASN A 26 2.08 -4.16 15.97
CA ASN A 26 3.33 -4.69 15.45
C ASN A 26 3.89 -3.77 14.35
N ILE A 27 3.06 -3.31 13.41
CA ILE A 27 3.50 -2.36 12.38
C ILE A 27 3.83 -0.99 12.96
N LEU A 28 2.97 -0.42 13.82
CA LEU A 28 3.17 0.92 14.38
C LEU A 28 4.42 1.01 15.25
N ASN A 29 4.88 -0.10 15.83
CA ASN A 29 6.12 -0.17 16.60
C ASN A 29 7.40 -0.19 15.74
N THR A 30 7.28 -0.23 14.42
CA THR A 30 8.43 -0.26 13.50
C THR A 30 8.99 1.14 13.25
N ASP A 31 10.30 1.21 13.02
CA ASP A 31 10.95 2.48 12.68
C ASP A 31 10.45 3.05 11.35
N ILE A 32 10.07 2.19 10.40
CA ILE A 32 9.52 2.64 9.11
C ILE A 32 8.17 3.32 9.31
N ALA A 33 7.26 2.75 10.11
CA ALA A 33 5.97 3.38 10.37
C ALA A 33 6.13 4.71 11.10
N LEU A 34 6.99 4.74 12.12
CA LEU A 34 7.29 5.97 12.86
C LEU A 34 7.83 7.07 11.93
N THR A 35 8.80 6.73 11.08
CA THR A 35 9.43 7.68 10.15
C THR A 35 8.45 8.20 9.11
N ILE A 36 7.61 7.32 8.54
CA ILE A 36 6.64 7.70 7.51
C ILE A 36 5.53 8.56 8.09
N TYR A 37 5.00 8.24 9.27
CA TYR A 37 4.00 9.08 9.91
C TYR A 37 4.56 10.41 10.40
N ALA A 38 5.83 10.45 10.84
CA ALA A 38 6.53 11.70 11.08
C ALA A 38 6.58 12.58 9.81
N GLN A 39 6.93 12.02 8.65
CA GLN A 39 6.92 12.78 7.38
C GLN A 39 5.53 13.34 7.03
N ILE A 40 4.46 12.58 7.28
CA ILE A 40 3.10 13.07 7.06
C ILE A 40 2.78 14.26 7.97
N ILE A 41 3.16 14.19 9.25
CA ILE A 41 2.96 15.28 10.21
C ILE A 41 3.79 16.51 9.82
N ASP A 42 5.03 16.29 9.38
CA ASP A 42 5.92 17.35 8.89
C ASP A 42 5.32 18.05 7.66
N GLY A 43 4.72 17.28 6.75
CA GLY A 43 4.22 17.74 5.45
C GLY A 43 5.24 17.59 4.32
N LEU A 44 6.43 17.07 4.62
CA LEU A 44 7.48 16.80 3.65
C LEU A 44 7.94 15.34 3.68
N PRO A 45 8.12 14.71 2.50
CA PRO A 45 8.85 13.46 2.40
C PRO A 45 10.36 13.67 2.64
N THR A 46 11.05 12.70 3.25
CA THR A 46 12.51 12.79 3.43
C THR A 46 13.29 12.59 2.11
N ALA A 47 14.57 12.94 2.12
CA ALA A 47 15.47 12.77 0.97
C ALA A 47 15.49 11.33 0.41
N ASP A 48 15.48 10.32 1.27
CA ASP A 48 15.48 8.89 0.87
C ASP A 48 14.23 8.47 0.09
N VAL A 49 13.18 9.29 0.19
CA VAL A 49 11.87 9.05 -0.41
C VAL A 49 11.74 9.74 -1.77
N ILE A 50 12.53 10.79 -2.03
CA ILE A 50 12.56 11.58 -3.26
C ILE A 50 13.88 11.34 -4.01
N ILE A 51 13.88 10.40 -4.95
CA ILE A 51 15.07 10.08 -5.78
C ILE A 51 15.46 11.25 -6.73
N GLN A 52 14.73 12.39 -6.70
CA GLN A 52 14.91 13.52 -7.63
C GLN A 52 14.82 14.93 -7.01
N SER A 53 15.21 15.16 -5.75
CA SER A 53 15.33 16.54 -5.26
C SER A 53 16.72 16.87 -4.70
N THR A 54 17.31 17.91 -5.27
CA THR A 54 18.42 18.71 -4.72
C THR A 54 18.01 19.51 -3.48
N ILE A 55 16.79 19.30 -2.97
CA ILE A 55 16.21 19.96 -1.80
C ILE A 55 16.00 18.88 -0.75
N THR A 56 17.06 18.59 -0.01
CA THR A 56 17.04 17.70 1.15
C THR A 56 16.79 18.57 2.38
N LYS A 57 15.63 18.38 3.03
CA LYS A 57 15.35 19.03 4.31
C LYS A 57 15.21 17.96 5.40
N PRO A 58 15.91 18.08 6.53
CA PRO A 58 15.65 17.21 7.68
C PRO A 58 14.22 17.47 8.19
N LEU A 59 13.65 16.48 8.89
CA LEU A 59 12.37 16.66 9.59
C LEU A 59 12.46 17.86 10.53
N CYS A 60 11.38 18.63 10.67
CA CYS A 60 11.34 19.70 11.67
C CYS A 60 11.47 19.14 13.09
N ASP A 61 12.03 19.95 13.98
CA ASP A 61 12.17 19.59 15.40
C ASP A 61 10.81 19.26 16.02
N GLY A 62 10.75 18.19 16.80
CA GLY A 62 9.54 17.75 17.51
C GLY A 62 8.54 16.92 16.70
N VAL A 63 8.69 16.80 15.38
CA VAL A 63 7.81 15.96 14.54
C VAL A 63 7.86 14.49 14.99
N LEU A 64 9.06 13.98 15.27
CA LEU A 64 9.24 12.60 15.70
C LEU A 64 8.56 12.32 17.05
N GLU A 65 8.59 13.29 17.97
CA GLU A 65 7.92 13.18 19.26
C GLU A 65 6.40 13.21 19.10
N LYS A 66 5.85 14.05 18.21
CA LYS A 66 4.43 14.00 17.84
C LYS A 66 4.02 12.65 17.25
N ALA A 67 4.86 12.06 16.40
CA ALA A 67 4.59 10.74 15.82
C ALA A 67 4.63 9.64 16.89
N LYS A 68 5.56 9.72 17.87
CA LYS A 68 5.59 8.81 19.02
C LYS A 68 4.38 8.98 19.93
N GLU A 69 3.95 10.21 20.17
CA GLU A 69 2.75 10.52 20.95
C GLU A 69 1.50 9.96 20.27
N PHE A 70 1.34 10.15 18.96
CA PHE A 70 0.28 9.51 18.19
C PHE A 70 0.30 7.99 18.33
N ARG A 71 1.48 7.37 18.16
CA ARG A 71 1.64 5.91 18.33
C ARG A 71 1.22 5.43 19.71
N ALA A 72 1.61 6.15 20.77
CA ALA A 72 1.31 5.79 22.15
C ALA A 72 -0.19 5.91 22.48
N ASN A 73 -0.87 6.86 21.83
CA ASN A 73 -2.29 7.16 22.06
C ASN A 73 -3.23 6.54 21.01
N PHE A 74 -2.69 5.76 20.06
CA PHE A 74 -3.46 5.19 18.96
C PHE A 74 -4.60 4.30 19.48
N ALA A 75 -5.83 4.59 19.03
CA ALA A 75 -6.99 3.77 19.33
C ALA A 75 -7.65 3.24 18.05
N MET A 76 -8.12 2.00 18.11
CA MET A 76 -8.88 1.38 17.01
C MET A 76 -10.14 2.17 16.62
N GLY A 77 -10.70 2.96 17.55
CA GLY A 77 -11.87 3.81 17.28
C GLY A 77 -11.60 4.98 16.34
N ASP A 78 -10.33 5.40 16.20
CA ASP A 78 -9.97 6.53 15.35
C ASP A 78 -10.01 6.15 13.86
N VAL A 79 -9.87 4.85 13.57
CA VAL A 79 -9.75 4.32 12.22
C VAL A 79 -11.11 3.87 11.70
N LYS A 80 -11.48 4.39 10.52
CA LYS A 80 -12.74 4.09 9.84
C LYS A 80 -12.51 3.32 8.55
N VAL A 81 -13.04 2.11 8.45
CA VAL A 81 -12.91 1.24 7.27
C VAL A 81 -14.29 0.97 6.67
N ASP A 82 -14.32 0.71 5.37
CA ASP A 82 -15.52 0.32 4.64
C ASP A 82 -16.19 -0.91 5.30
N LEU A 83 -17.50 -0.80 5.54
CA LEU A 83 -18.32 -1.78 6.21
C LEU A 83 -18.28 -3.15 5.52
N GLU A 84 -18.24 -3.19 4.18
CA GLU A 84 -18.19 -4.44 3.44
C GLU A 84 -16.87 -5.19 3.70
N LYS A 85 -15.76 -4.45 3.84
CA LYS A 85 -14.46 -5.04 4.21
C LYS A 85 -14.48 -5.59 5.64
N VAL A 86 -15.04 -4.82 6.58
CA VAL A 86 -15.20 -5.23 7.98
C VAL A 86 -16.09 -6.47 8.09
N ASP A 87 -17.21 -6.52 7.37
CA ASP A 87 -18.13 -7.65 7.38
C ASP A 87 -17.50 -8.90 6.77
N ARG A 88 -16.71 -8.76 5.70
CA ARG A 88 -15.96 -9.89 5.13
C ARG A 88 -14.91 -10.43 6.11
N TYR A 89 -14.18 -9.55 6.79
CA TYR A 89 -13.22 -9.96 7.82
C TYR A 89 -13.91 -10.68 9.00
N LYS A 90 -15.04 -10.16 9.49
CA LYS A 90 -15.83 -10.79 10.57
C LYS A 90 -16.33 -12.20 10.23
N LYS A 91 -16.59 -12.49 8.95
CA LYS A 91 -17.14 -13.78 8.49
C LYS A 91 -16.08 -14.87 8.33
N THR A 92 -14.79 -14.52 8.27
CA THR A 92 -13.72 -15.50 8.12
C THR A 92 -13.30 -16.09 9.46
N ASP A 93 -13.05 -17.40 9.49
CA ASP A 93 -12.51 -18.11 10.66
C ASP A 93 -11.04 -17.74 10.89
N PRO A 94 -10.60 -17.34 12.10
CA PRO A 94 -9.22 -16.98 12.40
C PRO A 94 -8.14 -18.02 12.03
N SER A 95 -8.50 -19.29 11.91
CA SER A 95 -7.61 -20.38 11.49
C SER A 95 -7.54 -20.58 9.97
N SER A 96 -8.43 -19.93 9.22
CA SER A 96 -8.54 -20.09 7.76
C SER A 96 -7.52 -19.26 6.99
N ARG A 97 -7.15 -19.73 5.80
CA ARG A 97 -6.30 -18.99 4.88
C ARG A 97 -6.92 -17.66 4.45
N SER A 98 -8.22 -17.64 4.16
CA SER A 98 -8.95 -16.40 3.82
C SER A 98 -8.88 -15.36 4.92
N PHE A 99 -8.91 -15.76 6.19
CA PHE A 99 -8.72 -14.81 7.29
C PHE A 99 -7.37 -14.10 7.21
N GLY A 100 -6.29 -14.81 6.87
CA GLY A 100 -4.98 -14.20 6.66
C GLY A 100 -5.01 -13.12 5.58
N LEU A 101 -5.65 -13.40 4.44
CA LEU A 101 -5.79 -12.40 3.38
C LEU A 101 -6.62 -11.19 3.84
N ARG A 102 -7.73 -11.43 4.54
CA ARG A 102 -8.58 -10.34 5.07
C ARG A 102 -7.88 -9.55 6.18
N LEU A 103 -7.03 -10.18 6.99
CA LEU A 103 -6.18 -9.52 7.97
C LEU A 103 -5.20 -8.56 7.27
N ILE A 104 -4.56 -8.98 6.18
CA ILE A 104 -3.68 -8.09 5.39
C ILE A 104 -4.48 -6.94 4.78
N GLU A 105 -5.65 -7.20 4.17
CA GLU A 105 -6.54 -6.15 3.61
C GLU A 105 -6.93 -5.13 4.68
N MET A 106 -7.39 -5.59 5.85
CA MET A 106 -7.80 -4.72 6.96
C MET A 106 -6.63 -3.93 7.55
N THR A 107 -5.45 -4.56 7.67
CA THR A 107 -4.22 -3.90 8.13
C THR A 107 -3.82 -2.78 7.19
N ALA A 108 -3.80 -3.05 5.88
CA ALA A 108 -3.51 -2.05 4.86
C ALA A 108 -4.52 -0.89 4.86
N CYS A 109 -5.82 -1.19 4.95
CA CYS A 109 -6.86 -0.17 5.09
C CYS A 109 -6.66 0.71 6.33
N ALA A 110 -6.29 0.13 7.47
CA ALA A 110 -6.06 0.88 8.69
C ALA A 110 -4.82 1.79 8.57
N LEU A 111 -3.70 1.31 8.01
CA LEU A 111 -2.51 2.13 7.78
C LEU A 111 -2.79 3.32 6.85
N HIS A 112 -3.57 3.09 5.79
CA HIS A 112 -4.05 4.13 4.89
C HIS A 112 -4.84 5.19 5.65
N GLN A 113 -5.81 4.77 6.47
CA GLN A 113 -6.66 5.68 7.23
C GLN A 113 -5.88 6.45 8.30
N ILE A 114 -4.87 5.85 8.94
CA ILE A 114 -3.95 6.57 9.81
C ILE A 114 -3.22 7.67 9.02
N GLY A 115 -2.77 7.37 7.80
CA GLY A 115 -2.19 8.36 6.91
C GLY A 115 -3.13 9.53 6.59
N VAL A 116 -4.41 9.23 6.32
CA VAL A 116 -5.49 10.23 6.11
C VAL A 116 -5.76 11.07 7.37
N LEU A 117 -5.73 10.47 8.56
CA LEU A 117 -5.94 11.22 9.81
C LEU A 117 -4.78 12.19 10.05
N LEU A 118 -3.55 11.71 9.89
CA LEU A 118 -2.36 12.53 10.08
C LEU A 118 -2.17 13.57 8.97
N SER A 119 -2.69 13.34 7.77
CA SER A 119 -2.64 14.34 6.68
C SER A 119 -3.42 15.60 7.04
N ARG A 120 -4.46 15.49 7.87
CA ARG A 120 -5.32 16.60 8.30
C ARG A 120 -4.81 17.38 9.51
N VAL A 121 -3.80 16.87 10.20
CA VAL A 121 -3.14 17.60 11.29
C VAL A 121 -2.34 18.76 10.70
N GLU A 122 -2.32 19.89 11.42
CA GLU A 122 -1.54 21.08 11.05
C GLU A 122 -0.08 20.70 10.75
N LYS A 123 0.37 21.06 9.55
CA LYS A 123 1.73 20.77 9.07
C LYS A 123 2.72 21.68 9.76
N LEU A 124 3.80 21.06 10.25
CA LEU A 124 4.89 21.80 10.87
C LEU A 124 5.77 22.51 9.84
N HIS A 125 5.89 21.95 8.64
CA HIS A 125 6.62 22.56 7.55
C HIS A 125 5.72 23.47 6.70
N ASP A 126 6.22 24.66 6.36
CA ASP A 126 5.52 25.61 5.50
C ASP A 126 5.45 25.09 4.05
N SER A 127 4.23 24.85 3.55
CA SER A 127 3.95 24.40 2.19
C SER A 127 4.38 25.41 1.11
N SER A 128 4.55 26.69 1.46
CA SER A 128 5.07 27.72 0.55
C SER A 128 6.55 27.49 0.17
N THR A 129 7.28 26.70 0.97
CA THR A 129 8.71 26.48 0.82
C THR A 129 9.07 25.11 0.24
N THR A 130 8.07 24.35 -0.21
CA THR A 130 8.22 22.96 -0.69
C THR A 130 8.32 22.86 -2.22
N ASN A 131 8.04 23.92 -2.98
CA ASN A 131 8.10 23.94 -4.46
C ASN A 131 7.40 22.74 -5.14
N GLY A 132 6.33 22.20 -4.54
CA GLY A 132 5.60 21.03 -5.07
C GLY A 132 6.26 19.67 -4.78
N TYR A 133 7.24 19.62 -3.88
CA TYR A 133 7.85 18.39 -3.34
C TYR A 133 7.19 17.92 -2.03
N ASP A 134 5.95 18.34 -1.77
CA ASP A 134 5.16 17.76 -0.69
C ASP A 134 4.80 16.30 -0.98
N ILE A 135 4.19 15.64 -0.01
CA ILE A 135 3.80 14.23 -0.15
C ILE A 135 2.90 14.04 -1.36
N GLU A 136 1.96 14.95 -1.60
CA GLU A 136 1.04 14.88 -2.73
C GLU A 136 1.76 14.98 -4.08
N GLY A 137 2.67 15.95 -4.23
CA GLY A 137 3.43 16.19 -5.46
C GLY A 137 4.47 15.12 -5.78
N THR A 138 5.00 14.44 -4.75
CA THR A 138 5.95 13.32 -4.93
C THR A 138 5.26 11.98 -5.20
N THR A 139 3.96 11.90 -4.94
CA THR A 139 3.18 10.69 -5.09
C THR A 139 2.72 10.56 -6.55
N LYS A 140 3.33 9.62 -7.31
CA LYS A 140 3.06 9.40 -8.75
C LYS A 140 1.72 8.72 -9.07
N TRP A 141 0.69 8.95 -8.26
CA TRP A 141 -0.61 8.31 -8.42
C TRP A 141 -1.49 9.10 -9.39
N GLU A 142 -1.98 8.43 -10.44
CA GLU A 142 -2.92 9.04 -11.39
C GLU A 142 -4.27 9.26 -10.69
N ARG A 143 -4.73 10.52 -10.64
CA ARG A 143 -6.01 10.85 -9.99
C ARG A 143 -7.17 10.11 -10.68
N PRO A 144 -8.05 9.45 -9.91
CA PRO A 144 -9.24 8.78 -10.43
C PRO A 144 -10.23 9.79 -11.02
N PRO A 145 -11.13 9.32 -11.91
CA PRO A 145 -12.19 10.16 -12.46
C PRO A 145 -13.31 10.36 -11.44
N ARG A 146 -13.34 9.53 -10.38
CA ARG A 146 -14.27 9.63 -9.25
C ARG A 146 -13.54 10.28 -8.07
N PRO A 147 -14.19 11.19 -7.32
CA PRO A 147 -13.58 11.77 -6.14
C PRO A 147 -13.32 10.68 -5.10
N TYR A 148 -12.12 10.70 -4.54
CA TYR A 148 -11.76 9.92 -3.36
C TYR A 148 -12.68 10.29 -2.19
N PRO A 149 -13.08 9.34 -1.32
CA PRO A 149 -13.95 9.62 -0.17
C PRO A 149 -13.43 10.75 0.74
N HIS A 150 -12.12 10.85 0.88
CA HIS A 150 -11.42 11.87 1.66
C HIS A 150 -10.63 12.86 0.80
N GLY A 151 -10.91 12.91 -0.50
CA GLY A 151 -10.22 13.81 -1.42
C GLY A 151 -8.74 13.52 -1.52
N ILE A 152 -7.90 14.55 -1.35
CA ILE A 152 -6.47 14.43 -1.55
C ILE A 152 -5.75 13.67 -0.42
N ASP A 153 -6.35 13.63 0.77
CA ASP A 153 -5.84 12.89 1.92
C ASP A 153 -5.68 11.39 1.62
N ASP A 154 -6.57 10.81 0.79
CA ASP A 154 -6.45 9.41 0.40
C ASP A 154 -5.16 9.14 -0.37
N ILE A 155 -4.61 10.13 -1.11
CA ILE A 155 -3.31 10.00 -1.78
C ILE A 155 -2.19 9.84 -0.74
N VAL A 156 -2.26 10.60 0.36
CA VAL A 156 -1.31 10.50 1.48
C VAL A 156 -1.44 9.14 2.18
N GLY A 157 -2.66 8.63 2.34
CA GLY A 157 -2.91 7.29 2.85
C GLY A 157 -2.26 6.18 2.00
N TYR A 158 -2.48 6.21 0.68
CA TYR A 158 -1.86 5.26 -0.26
C TYR A 158 -0.34 5.39 -0.28
N TRP A 159 0.17 6.62 -0.18
CA TRP A 159 1.61 6.85 -0.08
C TRP A 159 2.17 6.22 1.19
N ALA A 160 1.55 6.42 2.35
CA ALA A 160 2.00 5.87 3.63
C ALA A 160 2.07 4.33 3.56
N GLU A 161 1.02 3.70 3.06
CA GLU A 161 0.96 2.25 2.87
C GLU A 161 2.05 1.74 1.93
N ASN A 162 2.24 2.38 0.78
CA ASN A 162 3.31 2.05 -0.17
C ASN A 162 4.71 2.18 0.47
N ARG A 163 4.89 3.11 1.42
CA ARG A 163 6.16 3.29 2.14
C ARG A 163 6.34 2.31 3.30
N ILE A 164 5.28 1.94 4.00
CA ILE A 164 5.36 1.03 5.15
C ILE A 164 5.40 -0.43 4.67
N LEU A 165 4.44 -0.84 3.85
CA LEU A 165 4.31 -2.23 3.41
C LEU A 165 5.23 -2.58 2.23
N GLY A 166 5.62 -1.59 1.42
CA GLY A 166 6.37 -1.80 0.17
C GLY A 166 5.52 -1.74 -1.10
N GLY A 167 4.21 -1.61 -0.94
CA GLY A 167 3.24 -1.36 -2.01
C GLY A 167 1.84 -1.16 -1.42
N VAL A 168 0.89 -0.71 -2.24
CA VAL A 168 -0.52 -0.72 -1.87
C VAL A 168 -1.09 -2.11 -2.07
N ALA A 169 -1.73 -2.65 -1.05
CA ALA A 169 -2.32 -3.98 -1.00
C ALA A 169 -3.64 -4.01 -1.78
N LEU A 170 -3.73 -4.96 -2.70
CA LEU A 170 -4.85 -5.18 -3.60
C LEU A 170 -5.28 -6.63 -3.50
N VAL A 171 -6.57 -6.89 -3.71
CA VAL A 171 -7.14 -8.23 -3.65
C VAL A 171 -7.81 -8.57 -4.97
N ASP A 172 -7.74 -9.84 -5.37
CA ASP A 172 -8.47 -10.35 -6.51
C ASP A 172 -9.97 -10.45 -6.19
N ARG A 173 -10.79 -9.73 -6.94
CA ARG A 173 -12.26 -9.74 -6.84
C ARG A 173 -12.92 -10.23 -8.12
N SER A 174 -12.21 -10.97 -8.96
CA SER A 174 -12.73 -11.47 -10.25
C SER A 174 -13.86 -12.47 -10.08
N GLN A 175 -13.82 -13.22 -8.99
CA GLN A 175 -14.81 -14.22 -8.61
C GLN A 175 -14.95 -14.30 -7.10
N SER A 176 -16.00 -14.97 -6.64
CA SER A 176 -16.08 -15.42 -5.25
C SER A 176 -15.13 -16.60 -5.09
N TRP A 177 -14.03 -16.40 -4.36
CA TRP A 177 -13.06 -17.45 -4.09
C TRP A 177 -13.55 -18.37 -2.98
N GLU A 178 -13.37 -19.68 -3.18
CA GLU A 178 -13.42 -20.65 -2.10
C GLU A 178 -12.11 -20.59 -1.30
N ALA A 179 -12.17 -20.78 0.02
CA ALA A 179 -11.17 -20.28 0.96
C ALA A 179 -9.70 -20.65 0.63
N ASP A 180 -9.46 -21.87 0.16
CA ASP A 180 -8.11 -22.38 -0.09
C ASP A 180 -7.58 -22.02 -1.50
N ASP A 181 -8.45 -21.69 -2.45
CA ASP A 181 -8.08 -21.40 -3.85
C ASP A 181 -7.85 -19.90 -4.10
N GLU A 182 -8.11 -19.05 -3.11
CA GLU A 182 -8.00 -17.60 -3.24
C GLU A 182 -6.55 -17.15 -3.51
N PRO A 183 -6.27 -16.27 -4.49
CA PRO A 183 -4.90 -15.80 -4.73
C PRO A 183 -4.30 -15.05 -3.54
N ASN A 184 -2.97 -14.99 -3.50
CA ASN A 184 -2.28 -14.13 -2.55
C ASN A 184 -2.56 -12.65 -2.83
N VAL A 185 -2.29 -11.81 -1.85
CA VAL A 185 -2.41 -10.35 -1.98
C VAL A 185 -1.48 -9.85 -3.08
N TYR A 186 -1.92 -8.82 -3.81
CA TYR A 186 -1.15 -8.14 -4.83
C TYR A 186 -0.66 -6.79 -4.31
N PHE A 187 0.59 -6.45 -4.58
CA PHE A 187 1.15 -5.13 -4.30
C PHE A 187 1.34 -4.33 -5.58
N ILE A 188 0.93 -3.07 -5.56
CA ILE A 188 1.42 -2.07 -6.51
C ILE A 188 2.41 -1.15 -5.82
N CYS A 189 3.65 -1.15 -6.32
CA CYS A 189 4.71 -0.28 -5.82
C CYS A 189 4.85 0.93 -6.73
N THR A 190 4.94 2.12 -6.11
CA THR A 190 5.17 3.39 -6.84
C THR A 190 6.56 3.98 -6.58
N ARG A 191 7.44 3.22 -5.91
CA ARG A 191 8.84 3.61 -5.69
C ARG A 191 9.62 3.53 -7.00
N ALA A 192 10.63 4.39 -7.15
CA ALA A 192 11.53 4.29 -8.29
C ALA A 192 12.46 3.07 -8.14
N ASN A 193 12.96 2.57 -9.27
CA ASN A 193 13.81 1.37 -9.38
C ASN A 193 13.17 0.08 -8.85
N VAL A 194 11.84 0.06 -8.72
CA VAL A 194 11.01 -1.13 -8.53
C VAL A 194 10.10 -1.25 -9.76
N THR A 195 9.49 -2.41 -9.96
CA THR A 195 8.52 -2.58 -11.04
C THR A 195 7.28 -1.70 -10.85
N PHE A 196 6.76 -1.15 -11.96
CA PHE A 196 5.50 -0.44 -11.95
C PHE A 196 4.28 -1.38 -12.00
N ARG A 197 4.50 -2.69 -12.24
CA ARG A 197 3.44 -3.68 -12.40
C ARG A 197 2.84 -4.09 -11.06
N VAL A 198 1.57 -4.45 -11.09
CA VAL A 198 0.88 -5.06 -9.95
C VAL A 198 1.39 -6.48 -9.79
N CYS A 199 2.02 -6.79 -8.66
CA CYS A 199 2.68 -8.07 -8.45
C CYS A 199 1.99 -8.85 -7.35
N GLN A 200 1.64 -10.11 -7.61
CA GLN A 200 1.19 -11.01 -6.54
C GLN A 200 2.37 -11.34 -5.61
N LEU A 201 2.14 -11.31 -4.30
CA LEU A 201 3.13 -11.79 -3.34
C LEU A 201 3.34 -13.30 -3.49
N SER A 202 4.59 -13.74 -3.35
CA SER A 202 4.88 -15.18 -3.25
C SER A 202 4.31 -15.76 -1.95
N ASP A 203 4.15 -17.07 -1.90
CA ASP A 203 3.68 -17.76 -0.69
C ASP A 203 4.61 -17.47 0.50
N ASP A 204 5.92 -17.44 0.28
CA ASP A 204 6.90 -17.09 1.31
C ASP A 204 6.74 -15.65 1.82
N GLN A 205 6.52 -14.68 0.92
CA GLN A 205 6.33 -13.28 1.29
C GLN A 205 5.03 -13.08 2.07
N GLN A 206 3.93 -13.70 1.62
CA GLN A 206 2.66 -13.62 2.33
C GLN A 206 2.73 -14.34 3.69
N SER A 207 3.37 -15.51 3.75
CA SER A 207 3.55 -16.26 4.99
C SER A 207 4.41 -15.50 6.00
N ALA A 208 5.51 -14.89 5.55
CA ALA A 208 6.36 -14.05 6.40
C ALA A 208 5.61 -12.81 6.92
N LEU A 209 4.81 -12.16 6.06
CA LEU A 209 3.96 -11.05 6.47
C LEU A 209 2.95 -11.50 7.52
N LEU A 210 2.22 -12.60 7.30
CA LEU A 210 1.26 -13.12 8.26
C LEU A 210 1.89 -13.53 9.57
N ALA A 211 3.05 -14.20 9.54
CA ALA A 211 3.80 -14.57 10.73
C ALA A 211 4.15 -13.33 11.56
N PHE A 212 4.60 -12.25 10.92
CA PHE A 212 4.86 -10.98 11.58
C PHE A 212 3.60 -10.29 12.14
N LEU A 213 2.49 -10.29 11.40
CA LEU A 213 1.24 -9.69 11.86
C LEU A 213 0.62 -10.46 13.05
N LEU A 214 0.81 -11.77 13.10
CA LEU A 214 0.28 -12.65 14.14
C LEU A 214 1.24 -12.86 15.32
N ALA A 215 2.50 -12.44 15.19
CA ALA A 215 3.51 -12.59 16.24
C ALA A 215 3.15 -11.81 17.49
N ASP A 216 3.56 -12.35 18.64
CA ASP A 216 3.61 -11.58 19.87
C ASP A 216 4.64 -10.45 19.73
N SER A 217 4.46 -9.37 20.51
CA SER A 217 5.22 -8.13 20.31
C SER A 217 6.73 -8.27 20.45
N GLU A 218 7.20 -9.27 21.22
CA GLU A 218 8.63 -9.55 21.41
C GLU A 218 9.22 -10.26 20.18
N ASP A 219 8.48 -11.19 19.58
CA ASP A 219 8.92 -11.96 18.42
C ASP A 219 8.80 -11.19 17.10
N ALA A 220 7.89 -10.20 17.06
CA ALA A 220 7.63 -9.39 15.87
C ALA A 220 8.90 -8.68 15.35
N SER A 221 9.77 -8.21 16.25
CA SER A 221 11.03 -7.56 15.86
C SER A 221 12.01 -8.51 15.15
N ALA A 222 11.98 -9.81 15.45
CA ALA A 222 12.84 -10.80 14.82
C ALA A 222 12.34 -11.26 13.45
N LEU A 223 11.02 -11.27 13.23
CA LEU A 223 10.39 -11.72 11.98
C LEU A 223 10.22 -10.61 10.92
N TYR A 224 10.48 -9.36 11.31
CA TYR A 224 10.17 -8.14 10.57
C TYR A 224 10.49 -8.20 9.05
N PRO A 225 9.46 -8.34 8.16
CA PRO A 225 9.63 -8.54 6.73
C PRO A 225 9.46 -7.25 5.90
N LEU A 226 9.18 -6.11 6.55
CA LEU A 226 8.77 -4.88 5.88
C LEU A 226 9.97 -3.96 5.57
N PRO A 227 9.96 -3.20 4.45
CA PRO A 227 8.96 -3.23 3.39
C PRO A 227 9.18 -4.41 2.42
N ILE A 228 8.09 -5.03 1.96
CA ILE A 228 8.14 -6.10 0.95
C ILE A 228 8.13 -5.46 -0.44
N LEU A 229 9.30 -5.40 -1.07
CA LEU A 229 9.45 -4.87 -2.41
C LEU A 229 9.29 -6.00 -3.45
N PRO A 230 8.40 -5.85 -4.46
CA PRO A 230 8.31 -6.81 -5.55
C PRO A 230 9.65 -6.95 -6.28
N GLY A 231 10.09 -8.19 -6.47
CA GLY A 231 11.34 -8.53 -7.14
C GLY A 231 11.17 -9.56 -8.25
N PRO A 232 12.27 -10.06 -8.83
CA PRO A 232 12.24 -11.06 -9.90
C PRO A 232 11.49 -12.36 -9.52
N GLN A 233 11.45 -12.71 -8.23
CA GLN A 233 10.68 -13.85 -7.71
C GLN A 233 9.16 -13.70 -7.88
N ASN A 234 8.65 -12.47 -7.96
CA ASN A 234 7.23 -12.20 -8.18
C ASN A 234 6.89 -12.33 -9.67
N ARG A 235 6.59 -13.55 -10.12
CA ARG A 235 6.32 -13.85 -11.53
C ARG A 235 4.93 -13.45 -12.01
N GLN A 236 3.93 -13.50 -11.13
CA GLN A 236 2.57 -13.13 -11.48
C GLN A 236 2.40 -11.61 -11.43
N ARG A 237 2.48 -10.98 -12.61
CA ARG A 237 2.49 -9.53 -12.79
C ARG A 237 1.39 -9.07 -13.73
N ILE A 238 0.59 -8.12 -13.28
CA ILE A 238 -0.52 -7.55 -14.03
C ILE A 238 -0.18 -6.09 -14.36
N ASP A 239 -0.46 -5.67 -15.59
CA ASP A 239 -0.34 -4.26 -15.93
C ASP A 239 -1.37 -3.44 -15.11
N PRO A 240 -0.98 -2.33 -14.45
CA PRO A 240 -1.92 -1.54 -13.64
C PRO A 240 -3.16 -1.08 -14.41
N SER A 241 -3.04 -0.90 -15.73
CA SER A 241 -4.13 -0.49 -16.59
C SER A 241 -5.16 -1.60 -16.87
N GLU A 242 -4.79 -2.84 -16.58
CA GLU A 242 -5.60 -4.05 -16.76
C GLU A 242 -6.11 -4.63 -15.44
N ALA A 243 -5.45 -4.29 -14.32
CA ALA A 243 -5.77 -4.76 -12.98
C ALA A 243 -7.24 -4.57 -12.62
N ILE A 244 -7.77 -3.35 -12.71
CA ILE A 244 -9.19 -3.06 -12.42
C ILE A 244 -10.13 -3.58 -13.52
N PRO A 245 -9.98 -3.22 -14.81
CA PRO A 245 -11.01 -3.51 -15.80
C PRO A 245 -11.08 -4.99 -16.19
N ILE A 246 -9.95 -5.70 -16.29
CA ILE A 246 -9.92 -7.12 -16.69
C ILE A 246 -9.87 -8.02 -15.47
N HIS A 247 -8.80 -7.90 -14.68
CA HIS A 247 -8.49 -8.88 -13.63
C HIS A 247 -9.29 -8.65 -12.36
N LYS A 248 -10.02 -7.53 -12.25
CA LYS A 248 -10.74 -7.12 -11.04
C LYS A 248 -9.86 -7.13 -9.78
N VAL A 249 -8.55 -6.91 -9.93
CA VAL A 249 -7.58 -6.80 -8.84
C VAL A 249 -7.54 -5.36 -8.35
N HIS A 250 -8.18 -5.10 -7.21
CA HIS A 250 -8.27 -3.79 -6.58
C HIS A 250 -8.68 -3.89 -5.13
N ARG A 251 -8.26 -2.91 -4.33
CA ARG A 251 -8.79 -2.73 -2.97
C ARG A 251 -10.09 -1.93 -3.02
N ASP A 252 -10.04 -0.78 -3.70
CA ASP A 252 -11.14 0.15 -3.86
C ASP A 252 -11.39 0.45 -5.34
N GLU A 253 -12.64 0.43 -5.81
CA GLU A 253 -12.96 0.65 -7.24
C GLU A 253 -12.60 2.05 -7.76
N TRP A 254 -12.29 2.98 -6.84
CA TRP A 254 -11.87 4.35 -7.12
C TRP A 254 -10.38 4.57 -6.83
N GLU A 255 -9.60 3.55 -6.44
CA GLU A 255 -8.19 3.73 -6.09
C GLU A 255 -7.35 4.30 -7.26
N ARG A 256 -7.68 3.91 -8.50
CA ARG A 256 -6.96 4.29 -9.73
C ARG A 256 -7.94 4.51 -10.88
N ASN A 257 -7.58 5.42 -11.79
CA ASN A 257 -8.31 5.60 -13.03
C ASN A 257 -7.99 4.45 -14.01
N PRO A 258 -8.92 3.58 -14.39
CA PRO A 258 -8.69 2.71 -15.53
C PRO A 258 -8.54 3.59 -16.78
N PRO A 259 -7.57 3.35 -17.68
CA PRO A 259 -7.47 4.15 -18.89
C PRO A 259 -8.77 4.03 -19.69
N GLN A 260 -9.18 5.12 -20.34
CA GLN A 260 -10.29 5.05 -21.30
C GLN A 260 -10.01 3.97 -22.35
N PRO A 261 -11.01 3.22 -22.85
CA PRO A 261 -10.79 2.10 -23.77
C PRO A 261 -9.92 2.44 -24.99
N LYS A 262 -10.06 3.65 -25.55
CA LYS A 262 -9.23 4.15 -26.66
C LYS A 262 -7.76 4.37 -26.27
N LEU A 263 -7.51 4.87 -25.06
CA LEU A 263 -6.17 5.08 -24.51
C LEU A 263 -5.53 3.78 -24.03
N ARG A 264 -6.34 2.76 -23.69
CA ARG A 264 -5.85 1.43 -23.32
C ARG A 264 -5.15 0.76 -24.50
N MET A 265 -5.74 0.80 -25.70
CA MET A 265 -5.07 0.31 -26.92
C MET A 265 -3.81 1.13 -27.23
N GLN A 266 -3.86 2.45 -27.05
CA GLN A 266 -2.66 3.28 -27.24
C GLN A 266 -1.57 3.01 -26.18
N ARG A 267 -1.89 2.67 -24.94
CA ARG A 267 -0.89 2.27 -23.91
C ARG A 267 -0.27 0.91 -24.23
N LEU A 268 -1.07 -0.05 -24.70
CA LEU A 268 -0.55 -1.33 -25.18
C LEU A 268 0.36 -1.16 -26.41
N LEU A 269 0.05 -0.20 -27.29
CA LEU A 269 0.84 0.14 -28.47
C LEU A 269 2.03 1.06 -28.17
N ARG A 270 2.00 1.83 -27.07
CA ARG A 270 3.16 2.56 -26.57
C ARG A 270 4.12 1.53 -26.00
N SER A 271 5.06 1.12 -26.84
CA SER A 271 6.22 0.32 -26.47
C SER A 271 6.99 1.07 -25.36
N ARG A 272 6.64 0.83 -24.09
CA ARG A 272 7.58 1.09 -22.99
C ARG A 272 8.75 0.16 -23.27
N ALA A 273 9.97 0.68 -23.19
CA ALA A 273 11.17 -0.15 -23.27
C ALA A 273 11.02 -1.27 -22.23
N LYS A 274 10.85 -2.50 -22.72
CA LYS A 274 10.69 -3.66 -21.84
C LYS A 274 12.05 -3.90 -21.18
N ASN A 275 12.04 -3.97 -19.86
CA ASN A 275 13.24 -4.22 -19.06
C ASN A 275 12.99 -5.46 -18.18
N SER A 276 14.06 -6.08 -17.69
CA SER A 276 13.99 -7.26 -16.82
C SER A 276 13.38 -6.94 -15.46
N LEU A 277 13.41 -5.66 -15.05
CA LEU A 277 12.79 -5.19 -13.82
C LEU A 277 11.27 -5.35 -13.86
N ASP A 278 10.62 -5.07 -14.98
CA ASP A 278 9.17 -5.12 -15.19
C ASP A 278 8.69 -6.44 -15.82
N TYR A 279 9.50 -7.02 -16.69
CA TYR A 279 9.26 -8.27 -17.41
C TYR A 279 10.38 -9.25 -17.09
N PRO A 280 10.41 -9.84 -15.88
CA PRO A 280 11.50 -10.72 -15.46
C PRO A 280 11.48 -12.07 -16.18
N GLU A 281 10.45 -12.35 -16.98
CA GLU A 281 10.36 -13.42 -17.96
C GLU A 281 11.16 -13.15 -19.25
N MET A 282 11.54 -11.89 -19.50
CA MET A 282 12.36 -11.54 -20.64
C MET A 282 13.83 -11.54 -20.22
N ASP A 283 14.63 -12.39 -20.86
CA ASP A 283 16.09 -12.27 -20.80
C ASP A 283 16.53 -11.11 -21.68
N VAL A 284 16.61 -9.93 -21.07
CA VAL A 284 16.92 -8.68 -21.78
C VAL A 284 18.39 -8.66 -22.20
N ASP A 285 19.26 -9.43 -21.53
CA ASP A 285 20.67 -9.55 -21.91
C ASP A 285 20.79 -10.35 -23.21
N GLU A 286 20.04 -11.46 -23.36
CA GLU A 286 19.97 -12.18 -24.65
C GLU A 286 19.38 -11.32 -25.78
N GLU A 287 18.33 -10.54 -25.51
CA GLU A 287 17.68 -9.71 -26.53
C GLU A 287 18.57 -8.51 -26.95
N ILE A 288 19.29 -7.89 -25.99
CA ILE A 288 20.28 -6.85 -26.27
C ILE A 288 21.46 -7.44 -27.05
N GLU A 289 21.97 -8.62 -26.68
CA GLU A 289 23.00 -9.29 -27.47
C GLU A 289 22.51 -9.64 -28.88
N ARG A 290 21.25 -10.06 -29.03
CA ARG A 290 20.65 -10.38 -30.33
C ARG A 290 20.54 -9.14 -31.23
N LEU A 291 20.16 -8.00 -30.65
CA LEU A 291 20.10 -6.72 -31.36
C LEU A 291 21.49 -6.17 -31.70
N ASN A 292 22.50 -6.38 -30.83
CA ASN A 292 23.89 -6.01 -31.11
C ASN A 292 24.58 -6.92 -32.14
N ARG A 293 23.98 -8.09 -32.46
CA ARG A 293 24.41 -9.03 -33.50
C ARG A 293 23.75 -8.79 -34.87
N MET A 294 22.86 -7.80 -34.99
CA MET A 294 22.24 -7.35 -36.25
C MET A 294 22.93 -6.10 -36.79
#